data_AF-A0A5A8AJV7-F1
#
_entry.id   AF-A0A5A8AJV7-F1
#
_cell.length_a   1.000
_cell.length_b   1.000
_cell.length_c   1.000
_cell.angle_alpha   90.00
_cell.angle_beta   90.00
_cell.angle_gamma   90.00
#
_symmetry.space_group_name_H-M   'P 1'
#
loop_
_entity.id
_entity.type
_entity.pdbx_description
1 polymer ?
#
loop_
_entity_poly.entity_id
_entity_poly.type
_entity_poly.pdbx_seq_one_letter_code
_entity_poly.pdbx_strand_id
1 'polypeptide(L)' 'MGKPIHRYHNKKIADKFDFIDKWLPAHYTSSVNLILKENTHDPAYIRRVKNRRMIDPPVVDALYKVSQFNKIQVENEI' A
#
# COMPACT_ATOMS: atom_id res chain seq x y z
N MET A 1 -29.18 -4.57 19.79
CA MET A 1 -28.91 -4.27 18.37
C MET A 1 -27.41 -4.08 18.18
N GLY A 2 -26.69 -5.10 17.67
CA GLY A 2 -25.25 -5.05 17.48
C GLY A 2 -24.87 -4.13 16.32
N LYS A 3 -24.07 -3.10 16.59
CA LYS A 3 -23.61 -2.11 15.60
C LYS A 3 -22.68 -2.78 14.57
N PRO A 4 -22.68 -2.33 13.30
CA PRO A 4 -21.99 -3.02 12.21
C PRO A 4 -20.49 -2.74 12.27
N ILE A 5 -19.75 -3.57 13.02
CA ILE A 5 -18.28 -3.53 13.11
C ILE A 5 -17.63 -3.64 11.72
N HIS A 6 -18.32 -4.26 10.76
CA HIS A 6 -17.83 -4.48 9.39
C HIS A 6 -17.58 -3.21 8.58
N ARG A 7 -18.35 -2.12 8.78
CA ARG A 7 -18.16 -0.88 8.00
C ARG A 7 -16.90 -0.11 8.39
N TYR A 8 -16.48 -0.22 9.65
CA TYR A 8 -15.30 0.49 10.16
C TYR A 8 -13.99 -0.12 9.67
N HIS A 9 -13.93 -1.44 9.52
CA HIS A 9 -12.75 -2.13 9.01
C HIS A 9 -12.49 -1.81 7.53
N ASN A 10 -13.55 -1.78 6.72
CA ASN A 10 -13.46 -1.46 5.30
C ASN A 10 -13.06 0.01 5.06
N LYS A 11 -13.51 0.93 5.92
CA LYS A 11 -13.10 2.35 5.82
C LYS A 11 -11.61 2.53 6.05
N LYS A 12 -11.05 1.90 7.09
CA LYS A 12 -9.60 1.95 7.38
C LYS A 12 -8.74 1.37 6.25
N ILE A 13 -9.23 0.33 5.56
CA ILE A 13 -8.51 -0.25 4.42
C ILE A 13 -8.60 0.67 3.20
N ALA A 14 -9.76 1.26 2.94
CA ALA A 14 -9.91 2.25 1.87
C ALA A 14 -9.00 3.47 2.09
N ASP A 15 -8.95 4.00 3.32
CA ASP A 15 -8.08 5.12 3.69
C ASP A 15 -6.58 4.80 3.45
N LYS A 16 -6.16 3.54 3.67
CA LYS A 16 -4.80 3.08 3.35
C LYS A 16 -4.52 3.06 1.85
N PHE A 17 -5.44 2.55 1.05
CA PHE A 17 -5.29 2.54 -0.40
C PHE A 17 -5.29 3.95 -0.99
N ASP A 18 -6.12 4.85 -0.46
CA ASP A 18 -6.14 6.25 -0.90
C ASP A 18 -4.82 6.97 -0.54
N PHE A 19 -4.23 6.65 0.62
CA PHE A 19 -2.88 7.13 0.96
C PHE A 19 -1.81 6.58 0.01
N ILE A 20 -1.87 5.28 -0.29
CA ILE A 20 -0.96 4.64 -1.26
C ILE A 20 -1.12 5.31 -2.62
N ASP A 21 -2.33 5.46 -3.13
CA ASP A 21 -2.57 6.07 -4.45
C ASP A 21 -2.02 7.50 -4.54
N LYS A 22 -2.04 8.26 -3.44
CA LYS A 22 -1.53 9.64 -3.39
C LYS A 22 0.00 9.73 -3.30
N TRP A 23 0.64 8.83 -2.55
CA TRP A 23 2.06 8.97 -2.18
C TRP A 23 2.96 7.89 -2.74
N LEU A 24 2.43 6.90 -3.45
CA LEU A 24 3.23 5.85 -4.07
C LEU A 24 4.01 6.41 -5.28
N PRO A 25 5.35 6.26 -5.31
CA PRO A 25 6.19 6.76 -6.40
C PRO A 25 5.94 5.97 -7.69
N ALA A 26 6.30 6.51 -8.86
CA ALA A 26 6.09 5.83 -10.15
C ALA A 26 6.82 4.47 -10.26
N HIS A 27 8.02 4.37 -9.70
CA HIS A 27 8.86 3.15 -9.71
C HIS A 27 8.82 2.39 -8.38
N TYR A 28 7.61 2.13 -7.88
CA TYR A 28 7.41 1.50 -6.58
C TYR A 28 7.62 -0.02 -6.53
N THR A 29 7.48 -0.74 -7.65
CA THR A 29 7.47 -2.21 -7.64
C THR A 29 8.78 -2.81 -7.16
N SER A 30 9.92 -2.19 -7.50
CA SER A 30 11.23 -2.62 -7.04
C SER A 30 11.40 -2.39 -5.54
N SER A 31 10.98 -1.21 -5.04
CA SER A 31 11.02 -0.89 -3.61
C SER A 31 10.10 -1.81 -2.78
N VAL A 32 8.93 -2.16 -3.31
CA VAL A 32 8.02 -3.13 -2.68
C VAL A 32 8.70 -4.50 -2.56
N ASN A 33 9.33 -4.99 -3.63
CA ASN A 33 10.07 -6.26 -3.58
C ASN A 33 11.26 -6.21 -2.61
N LEU A 34 11.93 -5.07 -2.49
CA LEU A 34 13.01 -4.87 -1.52
C LEU A 34 12.51 -4.96 -0.06
N ILE A 35 11.30 -4.48 0.22
CA ILE A 35 10.65 -4.63 1.54
C ILE A 35 10.19 -6.06 1.79
N LEU A 36 9.67 -6.74 0.76
CA LEU A 36 9.17 -8.11 0.87
C LEU A 36 10.30 -9.17 0.99
N LYS A 37 11.54 -8.81 0.63
CA LYS A 37 12.74 -9.65 0.71
C LYS A 37 12.57 -11.01 0.02
N GLU A 38 12.25 -12.06 0.77
CA GLU A 38 12.11 -13.44 0.27
C GLU A 38 10.74 -13.70 -0.37
N ASN A 39 9.74 -12.89 -0.04
CA ASN A 39 8.39 -12.98 -0.60
C ASN A 39 8.20 -12.02 -1.77
N THR A 40 9.18 -11.95 -2.68
CA THR A 40 9.06 -11.10 -3.86
C THR A 40 7.89 -11.55 -4.71
N HIS A 41 7.08 -10.60 -5.15
CA HIS A 41 6.02 -10.85 -6.09
C HIS A 41 6.36 -10.26 -7.45
N ASP A 42 5.74 -10.83 -8.50
CA ASP A 42 5.81 -10.25 -9.84
C ASP A 42 5.31 -8.79 -9.79
N PRO A 43 6.02 -7.83 -10.40
CA PRO A 43 5.55 -6.45 -10.55
C PRO A 43 4.09 -6.34 -11.06
N ALA A 44 3.67 -7.24 -11.95
CA ALA A 44 2.30 -7.34 -12.44
C ALA A 44 1.30 -7.72 -11.33
N TYR A 45 1.69 -8.60 -10.41
CA TYR A 45 0.89 -8.96 -9.24
C TYR A 45 0.77 -7.76 -8.29
N ILE A 46 1.87 -7.06 -7.98
CA ILE A 46 1.85 -5.88 -7.11
C ILE A 46 0.94 -4.78 -7.69
N ARG A 47 1.02 -4.53 -9.00
CA ARG A 47 0.12 -3.61 -9.70
C ARG A 47 -1.33 -4.04 -9.61
N ARG A 48 -1.59 -5.35 -9.74
CA ARG A 48 -2.94 -5.92 -9.61
C ARG A 48 -3.49 -5.73 -8.20
N VAL A 49 -2.68 -5.94 -7.15
CA VAL A 49 -3.07 -5.74 -5.75
C VAL A 49 -3.50 -4.30 -5.50
N LYS A 50 -2.71 -3.33 -5.97
CA LYS A 50 -3.06 -1.91 -5.92
C LYS A 50 -4.36 -1.62 -6.68
N ASN A 51 -4.39 -1.92 -7.97
CA ASN A 51 -5.50 -1.52 -8.86
C ASN A 51 -6.83 -2.18 -8.50
N ARG A 52 -6.80 -3.42 -8.02
CA ARG A 52 -7.99 -4.17 -7.61
C ARG A 52 -8.27 -4.06 -6.11
N ARG A 53 -7.47 -3.27 -5.36
CA ARG A 53 -7.54 -3.13 -3.90
C ARG A 53 -7.65 -4.49 -3.21
N MET A 54 -6.82 -5.46 -3.65
CA MET A 54 -6.83 -6.81 -3.11
C MET A 54 -6.32 -6.80 -1.66
N ILE A 55 -6.97 -7.59 -0.81
CA ILE A 55 -6.57 -7.72 0.59
C ILE A 55 -5.44 -8.75 0.65
N ASP A 56 -4.23 -8.28 0.38
CA ASP A 56 -2.99 -9.02 0.53
C ASP A 56 -2.13 -8.29 1.58
N PRO A 57 -2.23 -8.66 2.87
CA PRO A 57 -1.60 -7.92 3.96
C PRO A 57 -0.11 -7.61 3.76
N PRO A 58 0.76 -8.57 3.36
CA PRO A 58 2.18 -8.27 3.16
C PRO A 58 2.42 -7.29 2.01
N VAL A 59 1.71 -7.44 0.88
CA VAL A 59 1.89 -6.53 -0.27
C VAL A 59 1.33 -5.14 0.03
N VAL A 60 0.17 -5.05 0.69
CA VAL A 60 -0.44 -3.77 1.08
C VAL A 60 0.42 -3.05 2.12
N ASP A 61 0.98 -3.77 3.09
CA ASP A 61 1.89 -3.18 4.08
C ASP A 61 3.19 -2.68 3.43
N ALA A 62 3.75 -3.43 2.48
CA ALA A 62 4.91 -2.99 1.72
C ALA A 62 4.61 -1.75 0.86
N LEU A 63 3.48 -1.73 0.14
CA LEU A 63 3.01 -0.56 -0.63
C LEU A 63 2.84 0.67 0.27
N TYR A 64 2.24 0.48 1.45
CA TYR A 64 2.05 1.55 2.41
C TYR A 64 3.38 2.11 2.93
N LYS A 65 4.34 1.24 3.29
CA LYS A 65 5.69 1.65 3.70
C LYS A 65 6.41 2.44 2.61
N VAL A 66 6.41 1.96 1.36
CA VAL A 66 7.02 2.70 0.24
C VAL A 66 6.40 4.09 0.11
N SER A 67 5.07 4.19 0.24
CA SER A 67 4.36 5.46 0.17
C SER A 67 4.73 6.40 1.32
N GLN A 68 4.91 5.88 2.54
CA GLN A 68 5.40 6.67 3.67
C GLN A 68 6.83 7.18 3.45
N PHE A 69 7.73 6.34 2.95
CA PHE A 69 9.10 6.74 2.63
C PHE A 69 9.12 7.85 1.57
N ASN A 70 8.35 7.69 0.50
CA ASN A 70 8.27 8.70 -0.56
C ASN A 70 7.70 10.02 -0.03
N LYS A 71 6.65 9.96 0.80
CA LYS A 71 6.10 11.17 1.45
C LYS A 71 7.16 11.89 2.27
N ILE A 72 7.89 11.16 3.12
CA ILE A 72 8.95 11.75 3.98
C ILE A 72 10.07 12.35 3.13
N GLN A 73 10.47 11.69 2.04
CA GLN A 73 11.47 12.22 1.12
C GLN A 73 11.00 13.54 0.49
N VAL A 74 9.77 13.57 -0.04
CA VAL A 74 9.19 14.79 -0.64
C VAL A 74 9.05 15.92 0.39
N GLU A 75 8.70 15.61 1.64
CA GLU A 75 8.57 16.62 2.71
C GLU A 75 9.93 17.12 3.23
N ASN A 76 10.99 16.30 3.17
CA ASN A 76 12.34 16.66 3.62
C ASN A 76 13.24 17.25 2.51
N GLU A 77 12.81 17.23 1.25
CA GLU A 77 13.50 17.92 0.14
C GLU A 77 13.18 19.44 0.09
N ILE A 78 12.58 19.99 1.16
CA ILE A 78 12.25 21.41 1.35
C ILE A 78 13.28 22.10 2.24
#